data_AF-A0A1F9ARA1-F1
#
_entry.id   AF-A0A1F9ARA1-F1
#
_cell.length_a   1.000
_cell.length_b   1.000
_cell.length_c   1.000
_cell.angle_alpha   90.00
_cell.angle_beta   90.00
_cell.angle_gamma   90.00
#
_symmetry.space_group_name_H-M   'P 1'
#
loop_
_entity.id
_entity.type
_entity.pdbx_description
1 polymer ?
#
loop_
_entity_poly.entity_id
_entity_poly.type
_entity_poly.pdbx_seq_one_letter_code
_entity_poly.pdbx_strand_id
1 'polypeptide(L)'
;MAKQKEPCSAAELDFIHRRKTAALIRAAARIGALAAGAGKRDLERISRYGEAIGLAFQIVDDLLDEKESDRKNQSATYVSVHGREAARTRAAELCDQALAAIEPLGRPAEPLAGLARYIVDRKT
;
A
#
# COMPACT_ATOMS: atom_id res chain seq x y z
N MET A 1 -2.17 20.57 31.04
CA MET A 1 -1.88 21.24 29.76
C MET A 1 -1.74 20.15 28.69
N ALA A 2 -2.70 20.05 27.77
CA ALA A 2 -2.66 19.07 26.70
C ALA A 2 -1.54 19.46 25.72
N LYS A 3 -0.54 18.59 25.53
CA LYS A 3 0.48 18.76 24.48
C LYS A 3 -0.24 18.71 23.13
N GLN A 4 -0.24 19.83 22.41
CA GLN A 4 -0.60 19.88 21.00
C GLN A 4 0.30 18.88 20.25
N LYS A 5 -0.32 17.94 19.54
CA LYS A 5 0.35 17.02 18.64
C LYS A 5 0.91 17.85 17.49
N GLU A 6 2.23 17.90 17.37
CA GLU A 6 2.89 18.51 16.21
C GLU A 6 2.36 17.88 14.92
N PRO A 7 2.15 18.68 13.85
CA PRO A 7 1.68 18.15 12.57
C PRO A 7 2.72 17.17 12.01
N CYS A 8 2.31 15.92 11.80
CA CYS A 8 3.16 14.84 11.29
C CYS A 8 3.64 15.20 9.87
N SER A 9 4.95 15.17 9.65
CA SER A 9 5.52 15.44 8.33
C SER A 9 5.21 14.30 7.34
N ALA A 10 5.21 14.61 6.03
CA ALA A 10 4.99 13.61 4.98
C ALA A 10 5.93 12.39 5.10
N ALA A 11 7.18 12.62 5.52
CA ALA A 11 8.16 11.58 5.74
C ALA A 11 7.85 10.69 6.96
N GLU A 12 7.28 11.24 8.03
CA GLU A 12 6.86 10.48 9.20
C GLU A 12 5.59 9.67 8.94
N LEU A 13 4.69 10.17 8.09
CA LEU A 13 3.53 9.44 7.59
C LEU A 13 3.92 8.24 6.75
N ASP A 14 4.79 8.45 5.76
CA ASP A 14 5.36 7.35 4.98
C ASP A 14 6.04 6.31 5.87
N PHE A 15 6.74 6.76 6.92
CA PHE A 15 7.39 5.88 7.89
C PHE A 15 6.40 5.05 8.71
N ILE A 16 5.32 5.66 9.22
CA ILE A 16 4.28 4.96 9.99
C ILE A 16 3.52 3.97 9.10
N HIS A 17 3.12 4.39 7.89
CA HIS A 17 2.39 3.57 6.92
C HIS A 17 3.21 2.36 6.45
N ARG A 18 4.52 2.55 6.21
CA ARG A 18 5.45 1.45 5.92
C ARG A 18 5.54 0.43 7.06
N ARG A 19 5.49 0.87 8.32
CA ARG A 19 5.75 0.01 9.48
C ARG A 19 4.53 -0.70 10.06
N LYS A 20 3.30 -0.23 9.78
CA LYS A 20 2.06 -0.92 10.22
C LYS A 20 1.44 -1.73 9.09
N THR A 21 0.77 -1.07 8.16
CA THR A 21 -0.11 -1.72 7.16
C THR A 21 0.71 -2.47 6.12
N ALA A 22 1.73 -1.82 5.53
CA ALA A 22 2.55 -2.47 4.52
C ALA A 22 3.40 -3.62 5.07
N ALA A 23 3.85 -3.50 6.31
CA ALA A 23 4.58 -4.57 6.99
C ALA A 23 3.75 -5.85 7.16
N LEU A 24 2.47 -5.72 7.54
CA LEU A 24 1.58 -6.86 7.74
C LEU A 24 1.18 -7.51 6.41
N ILE A 25 0.87 -6.73 5.38
CA ILE A 25 0.56 -7.25 4.03
C ILE A 25 1.77 -7.99 3.46
N ARG A 26 2.98 -7.42 3.60
CA ARG A 26 4.22 -8.08 3.21
C ARG A 26 4.46 -9.37 4.00
N ALA A 27 4.22 -9.37 5.31
CA ALA A 27 4.37 -10.55 6.14
C ALA A 27 3.42 -11.67 5.69
N ALA A 28 2.13 -11.36 5.48
CA ALA A 28 1.14 -12.33 5.01
C ALA A 28 1.54 -12.95 3.65
N ALA A 29 1.97 -12.13 2.69
CA ALA A 29 2.41 -12.61 1.39
C ALA A 29 3.65 -13.52 1.52
N ARG A 30 4.63 -13.14 2.36
CA ARG A 30 5.83 -13.94 2.63
C ARG A 30 5.52 -15.26 3.33
N ILE A 31 4.57 -15.30 4.25
CA ILE A 31 4.15 -16.54 4.92
C ILE A 31 3.63 -17.54 3.88
N GLY A 32 2.78 -17.12 2.95
CA GLY A 32 2.31 -17.97 1.87
C GLY A 32 3.45 -18.49 0.98
N ALA A 33 4.39 -17.62 0.61
CA ALA A 33 5.56 -18.02 -0.18
C ALA A 33 6.45 -19.03 0.56
N LEU A 34 6.72 -18.80 1.84
CA LEU A 34 7.51 -19.72 2.68
C LEU A 34 6.81 -21.08 2.85
N ALA A 35 5.50 -21.08 3.09
CA ALA A 35 4.70 -22.30 3.19
C ALA A 35 4.71 -23.12 1.89
N ALA A 36 4.79 -22.45 0.74
CA ALA A 36 4.91 -23.09 -0.58
C ALA A 36 6.35 -23.53 -0.94
N GLY A 37 7.32 -23.34 -0.04
CA GLY A 37 8.72 -23.70 -0.28
C GLY A 37 9.46 -22.76 -1.23
N ALA A 38 9.05 -21.50 -1.34
CA ALA A 38 9.67 -20.53 -2.23
C ALA A 38 11.16 -20.32 -1.93
N GLY A 39 11.98 -20.31 -2.99
CA GLY A 39 13.39 -19.96 -2.90
C GLY A 39 13.60 -18.48 -2.58
N LYS A 40 14.84 -18.11 -2.24
CA LYS A 40 15.20 -16.75 -1.83
C LYS A 40 14.77 -15.66 -2.84
N ARG A 41 14.92 -15.93 -4.15
CA ARG A 41 14.56 -14.98 -5.22
C ARG A 41 13.05 -14.72 -5.26
N ASP A 42 12.23 -15.76 -5.14
CA ASP A 42 10.77 -15.62 -5.16
C ASP A 42 10.26 -14.98 -3.87
N LEU A 43 10.90 -15.28 -2.74
CA LEU A 43 10.60 -14.61 -1.48
C LEU A 43 10.89 -13.10 -1.55
N GLU A 44 11.99 -12.70 -2.20
CA GLU A 44 12.31 -11.27 -2.43
C GLU A 44 11.30 -10.61 -3.36
N ARG A 45 10.87 -11.27 -4.44
CA ARG A 45 9.81 -10.81 -5.34
C ARG A 45 8.50 -10.57 -4.60
N ILE A 46 8.05 -11.56 -3.84
CA ILE A 46 6.84 -11.48 -3.02
C ILE A 46 6.96 -10.40 -1.93
N SER A 47 8.17 -10.19 -1.40
CA SER A 47 8.41 -9.11 -0.44
C SER A 47 8.21 -7.72 -1.08
N ARG A 48 8.73 -7.51 -2.29
CA ARG A 48 8.55 -6.26 -3.04
C ARG A 48 7.09 -6.03 -3.42
N TYR A 49 6.42 -7.09 -3.87
CA TYR A 49 4.98 -7.07 -4.14
C TYR A 49 4.18 -6.63 -2.90
N GLY A 50 4.38 -7.30 -1.76
CA GLY A 50 3.61 -6.99 -0.55
C GLY A 50 3.88 -5.60 0.01
N GLU A 51 5.09 -5.08 -0.15
CA GLU A 51 5.42 -3.71 0.25
C GLU A 51 4.73 -2.67 -0.65
N ALA A 52 4.78 -2.85 -1.96
CA ALA A 52 4.15 -1.95 -2.92
C ALA A 52 2.62 -1.93 -2.75
N ILE A 53 1.98 -3.11 -2.64
CA ILE A 53 0.54 -3.21 -2.43
C ILE A 53 0.12 -2.67 -1.07
N GLY A 54 0.92 -2.90 -0.04
CA GLY A 54 0.64 -2.35 1.28
C GLY A 54 0.60 -0.83 1.31
N LEU A 55 1.48 -0.18 0.54
CA LEU A 55 1.47 1.28 0.38
C LEU A 55 0.30 1.74 -0.50
N ALA A 56 0.03 1.05 -1.60
CA ALA A 56 -1.10 1.38 -2.48
C ALA A 56 -2.43 1.31 -1.72
N PHE A 57 -2.60 0.28 -0.88
CA PHE A 57 -3.79 0.11 -0.04
C PHE A 57 -4.03 1.32 0.86
N GLN A 58 -3.00 1.82 1.54
CA GLN A 58 -3.14 2.97 2.44
C GLN A 58 -3.50 4.25 1.68
N ILE A 59 -2.89 4.48 0.51
CA ILE A 59 -3.21 5.67 -0.31
C ILE A 59 -4.66 5.61 -0.81
N VAL A 60 -5.13 4.42 -1.20
CA VAL A 60 -6.53 4.22 -1.60
C VAL A 60 -7.48 4.41 -0.43
N ASP A 61 -7.13 3.91 0.76
CA ASP A 61 -7.91 4.09 1.99
C ASP A 61 -8.06 5.59 2.31
N ASP A 62 -6.96 6.35 2.31
CA ASP A 62 -6.95 7.80 2.48
C ASP A 62 -7.85 8.52 1.42
N LEU A 63 -7.86 8.03 0.18
CA LEU A 63 -8.69 8.56 -0.92
C LEU A 63 -10.19 8.29 -0.75
N LEU A 64 -10.54 7.19 -0.09
CA LEU A 64 -11.92 6.80 0.21
C LEU A 64 -12.42 7.55 1.45
N ASP A 65 -11.61 7.64 2.50
CA ASP A 65 -11.95 8.34 3.74
C ASP A 65 -12.26 9.83 3.49
N GLU A 66 -11.54 10.50 2.58
CA GLU A 66 -11.82 11.91 2.22
C GLU A 66 -13.17 12.07 1.47
N LYS A 67 -13.68 11.04 0.79
CA LYS A 67 -15.01 11.12 0.15
C LYS A 67 -16.15 11.04 1.15
N GLU A 68 -15.98 10.29 2.24
CA GLU A 68 -17.03 10.03 3.22
C GLU A 68 -17.14 11.11 4.30
N SER A 69 -16.19 12.05 4.38
CA SER A 69 -16.05 12.95 5.51
C SER A 69 -16.38 14.43 5.20
N ASP A 70 -17.62 14.79 5.53
CA ASP A 70 -18.00 16.05 6.23
C ASP A 70 -17.35 16.15 7.63
N ARG A 71 -16.40 15.26 7.96
CA ARG A 71 -15.76 15.15 9.25
C ARG A 71 -14.41 15.86 9.21
N LYS A 72 -14.41 17.08 9.74
CA LYS A 72 -13.22 17.77 10.23
C LYS A 72 -12.43 16.82 11.13
N ASN A 73 -11.42 16.12 10.62
CA ASN A 73 -10.43 15.50 11.48
C ASN A 73 -9.02 15.64 10.90
N GLN A 74 -8.17 16.18 11.76
CA GLN A 74 -6.84 16.69 11.50
C GLN A 74 -5.81 15.55 11.59
N SER A 75 -5.68 14.77 10.52
CA SER A 75 -4.47 13.97 10.30
C SER A 75 -3.94 14.30 8.92
N ALA A 76 -2.66 14.62 8.82
CA ALA A 76 -2.00 14.67 7.52
C ALA A 76 -2.14 13.27 6.89
N THR A 77 -3.02 13.11 5.92
CA THR A 77 -3.14 11.92 5.06
C THR A 77 -2.34 12.16 3.79
N TYR A 78 -2.00 11.10 3.04
CA TYR A 78 -1.26 11.27 1.77
C TYR A 78 -2.01 12.23 0.83
N VAL A 79 -3.34 12.12 0.82
CA VAL A 79 -4.22 12.97 0.02
C VAL A 79 -4.19 14.43 0.48
N SER A 80 -4.22 14.69 1.80
CA SER A 80 -4.16 16.07 2.32
C SER A 80 -2.84 16.78 2.01
N VAL A 81 -1.74 16.04 1.86
CA VAL A 81 -0.40 16.57 1.60
C VAL A 81 -0.13 16.73 0.10
N HIS A 82 -0.53 15.75 -0.72
CA HIS A 82 -0.15 15.68 -2.13
C HIS A 82 -1.31 15.97 -3.11
N GLY A 83 -2.55 15.98 -2.62
CA GLY A 83 -3.75 16.12 -3.44
C GLY A 83 -4.23 14.79 -4.03
N ARG A 84 -5.52 14.75 -4.39
CA ARG A 84 -6.20 13.53 -4.86
C ARG A 84 -5.62 12.95 -6.14
N GLU A 85 -5.23 13.80 -7.08
CA GLU A 85 -4.67 13.36 -8.36
C GLU A 85 -3.32 12.68 -8.17
N ALA A 86 -2.42 13.31 -7.42
CA ALA A 86 -1.11 12.73 -7.10
C ALA A 86 -1.24 11.41 -6.31
N ALA A 87 -2.19 11.32 -5.37
CA ALA A 87 -2.50 10.09 -4.66
C ALA A 87 -2.94 8.95 -5.61
N ARG A 88 -3.80 9.25 -6.59
CA ARG A 88 -4.23 8.26 -7.60
C ARG A 88 -3.06 7.81 -8.47
N THR A 89 -2.25 8.75 -8.95
CA THR A 89 -1.06 8.43 -9.75
C THR A 89 -0.10 7.56 -8.95
N ARG A 90 0.15 7.90 -7.68
CA ARG A 90 1.05 7.12 -6.83
C ARG A 90 0.54 5.72 -6.57
N ALA A 91 -0.77 5.55 -6.34
CA ALA A 91 -1.37 4.23 -6.18
C ALA A 91 -1.20 3.38 -7.44
N ALA A 92 -1.39 3.97 -8.64
CA ALA A 92 -1.18 3.29 -9.91
C ALA A 92 0.29 2.86 -10.10
N GLU A 93 1.27 3.76 -9.84
CA GLU A 93 2.69 3.42 -9.89
C GLU A 93 3.07 2.27 -8.96
N LEU A 94 2.48 2.22 -7.77
CA LEU A 94 2.71 1.14 -6.80
C LEU A 94 2.09 -0.18 -7.27
N CYS A 95 0.95 -0.12 -7.97
CA CYS A 95 0.38 -1.29 -8.63
C CYS A 95 1.33 -1.83 -9.69
N ASP A 96 1.84 -0.96 -10.57
CA ASP A 96 2.77 -1.36 -11.62
C ASP A 96 4.05 -1.98 -11.04
N GLN A 97 4.59 -1.39 -9.97
CA GLN A 97 5.73 -1.96 -9.24
C GLN A 97 5.42 -3.34 -8.66
N ALA A 98 4.22 -3.54 -8.11
CA ALA A 98 3.80 -4.82 -7.59
C ALA A 98 3.68 -5.87 -8.70
N LEU A 99 3.06 -5.51 -9.84
CA LEU A 99 2.90 -6.38 -11.00
C LEU A 99 4.26 -6.78 -11.58
N ALA A 100 5.17 -5.82 -11.75
CA ALA A 100 6.53 -6.08 -12.21
C ALA A 100 7.32 -7.01 -11.26
N ALA A 101 7.09 -6.89 -9.94
CA ALA A 101 7.75 -7.75 -8.97
C ALA A 101 7.34 -9.23 -9.10
N ILE A 102 6.10 -9.51 -9.48
CA ILE A 102 5.56 -10.87 -9.60
C ILE A 102 5.54 -11.41 -11.03
N GLU A 103 5.81 -10.59 -12.05
CA GLU A 103 5.88 -11.01 -13.45
C GLU A 103 6.73 -12.29 -13.64
N PRO A 104 7.93 -12.43 -13.03
CA PRO A 104 8.75 -13.64 -13.21
C PRO A 104 8.16 -14.91 -12.60
N LEU A 105 7.14 -14.80 -11.74
CA LEU A 105 6.42 -15.95 -11.17
C LEU A 105 5.42 -16.54 -12.18
N GLY A 106 5.10 -15.82 -13.25
CA GLY A 106 4.24 -16.26 -14.33
C GLY A 106 2.78 -16.46 -13.92
N ARG A 107 2.07 -17.32 -14.66
CA ARG A 107 0.63 -17.56 -14.52
C ARG A 107 0.15 -17.86 -13.08
N PRO A 108 0.90 -18.60 -12.23
CA PRO A 108 0.50 -18.82 -10.84
C PRO A 108 0.32 -17.54 -10.00
N ALA A 109 0.93 -16.43 -10.40
CA ALA A 109 0.81 -15.15 -9.71
C ALA A 109 -0.39 -14.29 -10.17
N GLU A 110 -1.21 -14.76 -11.12
CA GLU A 110 -2.38 -14.01 -11.59
C GLU A 110 -3.37 -13.63 -10.47
N PRO A 111 -3.63 -14.49 -9.45
CA PRO A 111 -4.46 -14.06 -8.31
C PRO A 111 -3.87 -12.87 -7.53
N LEU A 112 -2.54 -12.80 -7.42
CA LEU A 112 -1.86 -11.65 -6.80
C LEU A 112 -1.99 -10.41 -7.70
N ALA A 113 -1.82 -10.56 -9.02
CA ALA A 113 -2.03 -9.48 -9.97
C ALA A 113 -3.48 -8.94 -9.94
N GLY A 114 -4.46 -9.83 -9.84
CA GLY A 114 -5.87 -9.47 -9.68
C GLY A 114 -6.13 -8.69 -8.39
N LEU A 115 -5.55 -9.13 -7.28
CA LEU A 115 -5.68 -8.42 -6.00
C LEU A 115 -5.03 -7.02 -6.04
N ALA A 116 -3.85 -6.91 -6.67
CA ALA A 116 -3.17 -5.63 -6.85
C ALA A 116 -4.01 -4.60 -7.61
N ARG A 117 -4.60 -5.01 -8.74
CA ARG A 117 -5.48 -4.16 -9.54
C ARG A 117 -6.75 -3.80 -8.76
N TYR A 118 -7.38 -4.79 -8.12
CA TYR A 118 -8.58 -4.58 -7.31
C TYR A 118 -8.37 -3.53 -6.22
N ILE A 119 -7.23 -3.55 -5.54
CA ILE A 119 -6.94 -2.58 -4.46
C ILE A 119 -6.92 -1.15 -5.01
N VAL A 120 -6.32 -0.90 -6.17
CA VAL A 120 -6.22 0.45 -6.76
C VAL A 120 -7.52 0.89 -7.43
N ASP A 121 -8.26 -0.04 -8.02
CA ASP A 121 -9.53 0.22 -8.70
C ASP A 121 -10.73 0.38 -7.76
N ARG A 122 -10.55 0.24 -6.43
CA ARG A 122 -11.61 0.48 -5.44
C ARG A 122 -12.20 1.90 -5.61
N LYS A 123 -13.37 1.97 -6.24
CA LYS A 123 -14.23 3.14 -6.31
C LYS A 123 -15.53 2.81 -5.57
N THR A 124 -15.63 3.25 -4.33
CA THR A 124 -16.91 3.52 -3.68
C THR A 124 -17.08 5.02 -3.57
#